data_AF-Q8W3Z9-F1
#
_entry.id   AF-Q8W3Z9-F1
#
_cell.length_a   1.000
_cell.length_b   1.000
_cell.length_c   1.000
_cell.angle_alpha   90.00
_cell.angle_beta   90.00
_cell.angle_gamma   90.00
#
_symmetry.space_group_name_H-M   'P 1'
#
loop_
_entity.id
_entity.type
_entity.pdbx_description
1 polymer ?
#
loop_
_entity_poly.entity_id
_entity_poly.type
_entity_poly.pdbx_seq_one_letter_code
_entity_poly.pdbx_strand_id
1 'polypeptide(L)'
;TYDTKKDRYIPDNTSVDGWKGLRLDYGNYYASKSFYDPSKNRRIMLGWANESDTVDDDVRKGWAGVHPIPRKLWLDPSGKQLVQWPVKELETLRKEKVQLSNHKLYKGEKIEVKGITVAQADVEVTFSFASLDKAEPFDPSWADLYAQDVCFIKGSTVQGGLGPFGLITLASKNLEEYTPVFFRVFKAQDKYKVLMCSDASRSTLKNETTMYKPSFAGYVDVDLAYKKLSLRSLIDNSVVESFGAGGKT
;
A
#
# COMPACT_ATOMS: atom_id res chain seq x y z
N THR A 1 3.19 26.31 -6.37
CA THR A 1 3.78 27.13 -7.47
C THR A 1 5.24 27.50 -7.21
N TYR A 2 6.06 27.64 -8.25
CA TYR A 2 7.46 28.12 -8.13
C TYR A 2 7.60 29.49 -8.82
N ASP A 3 7.97 30.51 -8.05
CA ASP A 3 8.30 31.87 -8.53
C ASP A 3 9.77 31.92 -8.93
N THR A 4 10.04 31.88 -10.24
CA THR A 4 11.40 31.88 -10.78
C THR A 4 12.14 33.22 -10.62
N LYS A 5 11.43 34.33 -10.38
CA LYS A 5 12.07 35.64 -10.18
C LYS A 5 12.60 35.78 -8.75
N LYS A 6 11.92 35.17 -7.79
CA LYS A 6 12.28 35.21 -6.37
C LYS A 6 12.96 33.94 -5.88
N ASP A 7 13.12 32.94 -6.75
CA ASP A 7 13.59 31.60 -6.41
C ASP A 7 12.83 31.01 -5.21
N ARG A 8 11.49 31.05 -5.28
CA ARG A 8 10.63 30.70 -4.15
C ARG A 8 9.57 29.68 -4.53
N TYR A 9 9.56 28.58 -3.79
CA TYR A 9 8.43 27.66 -3.76
C TYR A 9 7.32 28.21 -2.85
N ILE A 10 6.08 28.13 -3.33
CA ILE A 10 4.87 28.51 -2.61
C ILE A 10 3.97 27.26 -2.63
N PRO A 11 3.78 26.58 -1.49
CA PRO A 11 2.87 25.44 -1.43
C PRO A 11 1.44 25.90 -1.69
N ASP A 12 0.63 25.02 -2.28
CA ASP A 12 -0.79 25.29 -2.44
C ASP A 12 -1.46 25.37 -1.07
N ASN A 13 -2.44 26.25 -0.91
CA ASN A 13 -3.09 26.51 0.38
C ASN A 13 -3.88 25.30 0.92
N THR A 14 -4.12 24.28 0.11
CA THR A 14 -4.75 23.01 0.48
C THR A 14 -3.77 21.92 0.89
N SER A 15 -2.46 22.20 0.82
CA SER A 15 -1.41 21.20 0.99
C SER A 15 -0.60 21.49 2.25
N VAL A 16 -0.46 20.48 3.11
CA VAL A 16 0.41 20.56 4.29
C VAL A 16 1.86 20.34 3.85
N ASP A 17 2.69 21.36 4.01
CA ASP A 17 4.13 21.30 3.78
C ASP A 17 4.86 21.02 5.09
N GLY A 18 4.92 19.74 5.48
CA GLY A 18 5.50 19.29 6.75
C GLY A 18 5.24 17.82 7.07
N TRP A 19 5.42 17.43 8.33
CA TRP A 19 5.33 16.04 8.80
C TRP A 19 3.96 15.37 8.60
N LYS A 20 2.88 16.16 8.61
CA LYS A 20 1.51 15.72 8.31
C LYS A 20 1.16 15.81 6.81
N GLY A 21 2.14 16.11 5.95
CA GLY A 21 1.97 16.18 4.50
C GLY A 21 1.85 14.82 3.83
N LEU A 22 1.72 14.84 2.51
CA LEU A 22 1.67 13.63 1.68
C LEU A 22 3.01 12.91 1.65
N ARG A 23 2.98 11.60 1.45
CA ARG A 23 4.16 10.76 1.28
C ARG A 23 4.10 10.07 -0.08
N LEU A 24 5.26 9.72 -0.63
CA LEU A 24 5.32 8.86 -1.81
C LEU A 24 4.99 7.41 -1.45
N ASP A 25 5.28 6.99 -0.24
CA ASP A 25 4.99 5.64 0.22
C ASP A 25 4.80 5.72 1.74
N TYR A 26 3.80 5.00 2.24
CA TYR A 26 3.44 4.98 3.65
C TYR A 26 4.08 3.82 4.42
N GLY A 27 4.88 3.00 3.73
CA GLY A 27 5.66 1.89 4.26
C GLY A 27 7.12 2.25 4.55
N ASN A 28 7.99 1.25 4.41
CA ASN A 28 9.43 1.43 4.52
C ASN A 28 10.02 1.94 3.21
N TYR A 29 10.17 3.26 3.09
CA TYR A 29 10.63 3.92 1.87
C TYR A 29 11.33 5.24 2.19
N TYR A 30 12.58 5.38 1.78
CA TYR A 30 13.40 6.53 2.11
C TYR A 30 14.33 6.96 0.98
N ALA A 31 14.98 8.11 1.16
CA ALA A 31 15.99 8.68 0.26
C ALA A 31 15.55 8.76 -1.22
N SER A 32 14.25 8.97 -1.44
CA SER A 32 13.67 8.91 -2.78
C SER A 32 14.21 9.99 -3.72
N LYS A 33 14.44 9.63 -4.97
CA LYS A 33 14.96 10.54 -6.00
C LYS A 33 14.32 10.23 -7.34
N SER A 34 13.98 11.29 -8.07
CA SER A 34 13.43 11.15 -9.42
C SER A 34 14.38 11.67 -10.49
N PHE A 35 14.23 11.12 -11.70
CA PHE A 35 14.86 11.62 -12.91
C PHE A 35 13.85 11.61 -14.07
N TYR A 36 14.15 12.38 -15.11
CA TYR A 36 13.35 12.40 -16.34
C TYR A 36 13.92 11.39 -17.33
N ASP A 37 13.07 10.51 -17.83
CA ASP A 37 13.35 9.56 -18.90
C ASP A 37 12.85 10.17 -20.23
N PRO A 38 13.75 10.75 -21.06
CA PRO A 38 13.36 11.39 -22.32
C PRO A 38 12.93 10.37 -23.38
N SER A 39 13.37 9.11 -23.28
CA SER A 39 13.05 8.07 -24.28
C SER A 39 11.57 7.69 -24.27
N LYS A 40 10.92 7.83 -23.11
CA LYS A 40 9.50 7.46 -22.89
C LYS A 40 8.66 8.61 -22.33
N ASN A 41 9.22 9.82 -22.31
CA ASN A 41 8.59 11.03 -21.81
C ASN A 41 7.89 10.84 -20.46
N ARG A 42 8.65 10.38 -19.45
CA ARG A 42 8.10 10.08 -18.12
C ARG A 42 9.07 10.45 -17.00
N ARG A 43 8.55 10.74 -15.82
CA ARG A 43 9.35 10.89 -14.60
C ARG A 43 9.40 9.55 -13.88
N ILE A 44 10.60 9.07 -13.57
CA ILE A 44 10.83 7.85 -12.81
C ILE A 44 11.23 8.21 -11.39
N MET A 45 10.62 7.56 -10.41
CA MET A 45 10.96 7.62 -9.01
C MET A 45 11.73 6.35 -8.62
N LEU A 46 12.85 6.55 -7.92
CA LEU A 46 13.60 5.54 -7.20
C LEU A 46 13.48 5.82 -5.70
N GLY A 47 13.60 4.79 -4.88
CA GLY A 47 13.69 4.90 -3.42
C GLY A 47 14.55 3.80 -2.86
N TRP A 48 14.81 3.87 -1.57
CA TRP A 48 15.55 2.86 -0.82
C TRP A 48 14.64 2.32 0.29
N ALA A 49 14.53 1.00 0.39
CA ALA A 49 13.95 0.34 1.54
C ALA A 49 15.11 -0.29 2.33
N ASN A 50 15.30 0.16 3.57
CA ASN A 50 16.26 -0.47 4.45
C ASN A 50 15.67 -1.77 5.02
N GLU A 51 16.50 -2.56 5.66
CA GLU A 51 16.07 -3.82 6.24
C GLU A 51 15.12 -3.63 7.43
N SER A 52 14.28 -4.63 7.67
CA SER A 52 13.35 -4.67 8.81
C SER A 52 13.61 -5.85 9.75
N ASP A 53 14.62 -6.68 9.44
CA ASP A 53 15.20 -7.68 10.33
C ASP A 53 16.26 -7.01 11.25
N THR A 54 17.13 -7.80 11.89
CA THR A 54 18.10 -7.26 12.86
C THR A 54 19.48 -7.05 12.23
N VAL A 55 20.29 -6.18 12.83
CA VAL A 55 21.69 -5.95 12.35
C VAL A 55 22.51 -7.26 12.36
N ASP A 56 22.24 -8.15 13.30
CA ASP A 56 22.88 -9.48 13.32
C ASP A 56 22.45 -10.33 12.12
N ASP A 57 21.19 -10.21 11.68
CA ASP A 57 20.71 -10.83 10.45
C ASP A 57 21.39 -10.24 9.21
N ASP A 58 21.54 -8.90 9.14
CA ASP A 58 22.27 -8.21 8.07
C ASP A 58 23.69 -8.76 7.92
N VAL A 59 24.43 -8.85 9.02
CA VAL A 59 25.81 -9.36 9.04
C VAL A 59 25.84 -10.83 8.62
N ARG A 60 24.90 -11.64 9.13
CA ARG A 60 24.85 -13.07 8.85
C ARG A 60 24.46 -13.38 7.40
N LYS A 61 23.51 -12.62 6.81
CA LYS A 61 23.09 -12.78 5.42
C LYS A 61 24.07 -12.14 4.43
N GLY A 62 24.92 -11.21 4.91
CA GLY A 62 26.03 -10.62 4.17
C GLY A 62 25.67 -9.46 3.25
N TRP A 63 24.47 -8.91 3.38
CA TRP A 63 23.97 -7.77 2.60
C TRP A 63 22.86 -7.04 3.38
N ALA A 64 22.55 -5.80 3.03
CA ALA A 64 21.43 -5.04 3.62
C ALA A 64 20.97 -3.92 2.67
N GLY A 65 19.66 -3.76 2.55
CA GLY A 65 19.01 -2.69 1.80
C GLY A 65 18.69 -3.09 0.35
N VAL A 66 17.50 -2.68 -0.10
CA VAL A 66 17.02 -2.93 -1.46
C VAL A 66 16.46 -1.66 -2.09
N HIS A 67 16.44 -1.64 -3.43
CA HIS A 67 15.67 -0.65 -4.18
C HIS A 67 14.31 -1.26 -4.53
N PRO A 68 13.18 -0.65 -4.10
CA PRO A 68 11.87 -0.98 -4.63
C PRO A 68 11.83 -0.78 -6.15
N ILE A 69 10.87 -1.43 -6.83
CA ILE A 69 10.76 -1.35 -8.28
C ILE A 69 10.58 0.12 -8.70
N PRO A 70 11.31 0.60 -9.72
CA PRO A 70 11.14 1.95 -10.23
C PRO A 70 9.68 2.25 -10.59
N ARG A 71 9.20 3.45 -10.21
CA ARG A 71 7.80 3.84 -10.41
C ARG A 71 7.71 5.01 -11.38
N LYS A 72 6.78 4.96 -12.33
CA LYS A 72 6.35 6.15 -13.06
C LYS A 72 5.60 7.07 -12.10
N LEU A 73 5.89 8.36 -12.14
CA LEU A 73 5.28 9.39 -11.30
C LEU A 73 4.56 10.44 -12.14
N TRP A 74 3.33 10.81 -11.76
CA TRP A 74 2.59 11.91 -12.36
C TRP A 74 1.63 12.54 -11.35
N LEU A 75 1.07 13.72 -11.68
CA LEU A 75 0.07 14.38 -10.85
C LEU A 75 -1.32 13.79 -11.11
N ASP A 76 -2.07 13.47 -10.04
CA ASP A 76 -3.48 13.07 -10.16
C ASP A 76 -4.29 14.19 -10.86
N PRO A 77 -5.30 13.86 -11.69
CA PRO A 77 -6.12 14.89 -12.35
C PRO A 77 -6.80 15.89 -11.41
N SER A 78 -7.03 15.53 -10.14
CA SER A 78 -7.52 16.47 -9.12
C SER A 78 -6.52 17.57 -8.74
N GLY A 79 -5.24 17.38 -9.06
CA GLY A 79 -4.13 18.26 -8.67
C GLY A 79 -3.69 18.11 -7.21
N LYS A 80 -4.29 17.20 -6.43
CA LYS A 80 -4.10 17.15 -4.96
C LYS A 80 -3.00 16.21 -4.48
N GLN A 81 -2.59 15.26 -5.30
CA GLN A 81 -1.58 14.26 -4.93
C GLN A 81 -0.85 13.73 -6.15
N LEU A 82 0.28 13.07 -5.92
CA LEU A 82 0.98 12.31 -6.95
C LEU A 82 0.42 10.89 -7.03
N VAL A 83 0.50 10.30 -8.22
CA VAL A 83 0.17 8.90 -8.48
C VAL A 83 1.43 8.19 -8.93
N GLN A 84 1.60 6.95 -8.46
CA GLN A 84 2.75 6.11 -8.77
C GLN A 84 2.33 4.75 -9.28
N TRP A 85 3.03 4.26 -10.30
CA TRP A 85 2.80 2.90 -10.79
C TRP A 85 4.12 2.25 -11.20
N PRO A 86 4.33 0.95 -10.92
CA PRO A 86 5.52 0.24 -11.37
C PRO A 86 5.74 0.44 -12.87
N VAL A 87 7.00 0.62 -13.27
CA VAL A 87 7.36 0.77 -14.68
C VAL A 87 6.81 -0.41 -15.49
N LYS A 88 6.28 -0.13 -16.68
CA LYS A 88 5.65 -1.12 -17.56
C LYS A 88 6.59 -2.28 -17.91
N GLU A 89 7.89 -2.02 -17.94
CA GLU A 89 8.94 -3.01 -18.17
C GLU A 89 8.88 -4.18 -17.18
N LEU A 90 8.42 -3.96 -15.94
CA LEU A 90 8.22 -5.03 -14.96
C LEU A 90 7.28 -6.12 -15.49
N GLU A 91 6.28 -5.76 -16.30
CA GLU A 91 5.29 -6.69 -16.82
C GLU A 91 5.90 -7.77 -17.72
N THR A 92 7.11 -7.54 -18.26
CA THR A 92 7.85 -8.53 -19.05
C THR A 92 8.34 -9.73 -18.24
N LEU A 93 8.39 -9.62 -16.91
CA LEU A 93 8.76 -10.71 -16.01
C LEU A 93 7.58 -11.64 -15.67
N ARG A 94 6.34 -11.26 -16.04
CA ARG A 94 5.14 -12.06 -15.78
C ARG A 94 5.21 -13.37 -16.58
N LYS A 95 4.98 -14.50 -15.89
CA LYS A 95 4.90 -15.84 -16.47
C LYS A 95 3.44 -16.26 -16.66
N GLU A 96 3.13 -17.51 -16.33
CA GLU A 96 1.77 -18.04 -16.40
C GLU A 96 0.82 -17.21 -15.54
N LYS A 97 -0.31 -16.84 -16.13
CA LYS A 97 -1.34 -16.03 -15.48
C LYS A 97 -2.35 -16.96 -14.81
N VAL A 98 -2.48 -16.84 -13.50
CA VAL A 98 -3.62 -17.36 -12.76
C VAL A 98 -4.68 -16.28 -12.65
N GLN A 99 -5.94 -16.61 -12.92
CA GLN A 99 -7.04 -15.65 -12.89
C GLN A 99 -8.25 -16.23 -12.15
N LEU A 100 -8.79 -15.43 -11.24
CA LEU A 100 -10.05 -15.65 -10.56
C LEU A 100 -10.99 -14.48 -10.90
N SER A 101 -12.27 -14.77 -11.15
CA SER A 101 -13.25 -13.73 -11.51
C SER A 101 -14.62 -14.03 -10.92
N ASN A 102 -15.36 -12.98 -10.55
CA ASN A 102 -16.74 -13.08 -10.05
C ASN A 102 -16.90 -14.00 -8.81
N HIS A 103 -15.87 -14.13 -8.00
CA HIS A 103 -15.95 -14.84 -6.72
C HIS A 103 -16.53 -13.93 -5.64
N LYS A 104 -17.61 -14.39 -5.02
CA LYS A 104 -18.22 -13.71 -3.88
C LYS A 104 -17.48 -14.11 -2.61
N LEU A 105 -16.87 -13.13 -1.94
CA LEU A 105 -16.25 -13.32 -0.63
C LEU A 105 -17.29 -13.12 0.47
N TYR A 106 -17.49 -14.15 1.29
CA TYR A 106 -18.32 -14.09 2.49
C TYR A 106 -17.50 -13.61 3.69
N LYS A 107 -18.20 -13.19 4.75
CA LYS A 107 -17.55 -12.67 5.97
C LYS A 107 -16.63 -13.74 6.57
N GLY A 108 -15.35 -13.40 6.73
CA GLY A 108 -14.34 -14.29 7.31
C GLY A 108 -13.78 -15.36 6.36
N GLU A 109 -14.30 -15.43 5.13
CA GLU A 109 -13.82 -16.35 4.11
C GLU A 109 -12.42 -15.97 3.64
N LYS A 110 -11.61 -16.99 3.35
CA LYS A 110 -10.30 -16.84 2.71
C LYS A 110 -10.28 -17.77 1.51
N ILE A 111 -9.85 -17.25 0.36
CA ILE A 111 -9.69 -18.03 -0.86
C ILE A 111 -8.20 -18.14 -1.15
N GLU A 112 -7.70 -19.36 -1.19
CA GLU A 112 -6.31 -19.64 -1.59
C GLU A 112 -6.17 -19.51 -3.10
N VAL A 113 -5.20 -18.71 -3.56
CA VAL A 113 -4.82 -18.62 -4.97
C VAL A 113 -3.73 -19.65 -5.24
N LYS A 114 -4.06 -20.68 -6.04
CA LYS A 114 -3.13 -21.78 -6.38
C LYS A 114 -2.47 -21.54 -7.74
N GLY A 115 -1.36 -22.22 -7.99
CA GLY A 115 -0.66 -22.17 -9.28
C GLY A 115 0.24 -20.95 -9.47
N ILE A 116 0.67 -20.30 -8.38
CA ILE A 116 1.61 -19.17 -8.40
C ILE A 116 2.83 -19.46 -7.52
N THR A 117 3.95 -18.81 -7.81
CA THR A 117 5.09 -18.75 -6.89
C THR A 117 4.81 -17.68 -5.84
N VAL A 118 4.30 -18.08 -4.67
CA VAL A 118 3.79 -17.15 -3.65
C VAL A 118 4.81 -16.13 -3.14
N ALA A 119 6.11 -16.48 -3.14
CA ALA A 119 7.18 -15.60 -2.72
C ALA A 119 7.66 -14.66 -3.84
N GLN A 120 7.22 -14.83 -5.10
CA GLN A 120 7.62 -13.96 -6.20
C GLN A 120 6.47 -13.85 -7.22
N ALA A 121 5.61 -12.85 -7.04
CA ALA A 121 4.39 -12.70 -7.80
C ALA A 121 3.96 -11.23 -7.95
N ASP A 122 3.20 -10.95 -9.01
CA ASP A 122 2.53 -9.67 -9.25
C ASP A 122 1.02 -9.94 -9.26
N VAL A 123 0.34 -9.48 -8.20
CA VAL A 123 -1.08 -9.79 -7.95
C VAL A 123 -1.90 -8.52 -8.10
N GLU A 124 -2.85 -8.52 -9.03
CA GLU A 124 -3.85 -7.46 -9.18
C GLU A 124 -5.24 -8.00 -8.83
N VAL A 125 -5.95 -7.28 -7.95
CA VAL A 125 -7.31 -7.62 -7.55
C VAL A 125 -8.21 -6.39 -7.58
N THR A 126 -9.46 -6.57 -7.99
CA THR A 126 -10.51 -5.55 -7.87
C THR A 126 -11.65 -6.10 -7.03
N PHE A 127 -11.93 -5.43 -5.92
CA PHE A 127 -13.08 -5.69 -5.06
C PHE A 127 -14.27 -4.88 -5.54
N SER A 128 -15.45 -5.50 -5.57
CA SER A 128 -16.72 -4.82 -5.89
C SER A 128 -17.74 -5.01 -4.78
N PHE A 129 -18.49 -3.97 -4.45
CA PHE A 129 -19.48 -4.00 -3.36
C PHE A 129 -20.90 -3.97 -3.93
N ALA A 130 -21.79 -4.81 -3.40
CA ALA A 130 -23.22 -4.69 -3.66
C ALA A 130 -23.78 -3.37 -3.07
N SER A 131 -23.37 -3.06 -1.83
CA SER A 131 -23.70 -1.81 -1.15
C SER A 131 -22.57 -1.37 -0.23
N LEU A 132 -22.51 -0.07 0.03
CA LEU A 132 -21.62 0.57 1.01
C LEU A 132 -22.30 0.81 2.36
N ASP A 133 -23.59 0.46 2.51
CA ASP A 133 -24.40 0.75 3.71
C ASP A 133 -23.84 0.12 4.98
N LYS A 134 -23.08 -0.98 4.84
CA LYS A 134 -22.45 -1.68 5.95
C LYS A 134 -21.14 -1.04 6.40
N ALA A 135 -20.61 -0.03 5.71
CA ALA A 135 -19.46 0.71 6.20
C ALA A 135 -19.78 1.30 7.58
N GLU A 136 -18.86 1.13 8.53
CA GLU A 136 -19.02 1.64 9.89
C GLU A 136 -18.64 3.13 9.96
N PRO A 137 -19.15 3.89 10.94
CA PRO A 137 -18.77 5.30 11.08
C PRO A 137 -17.26 5.42 11.36
N PHE A 138 -16.63 6.44 10.77
CA PHE A 138 -15.29 6.87 11.14
C PHE A 138 -15.35 7.54 12.52
N ASP A 139 -14.55 7.07 13.47
CA ASP A 139 -14.50 7.65 14.80
C ASP A 139 -13.83 9.03 14.75
N PRO A 140 -14.52 10.11 15.20
CA PRO A 140 -13.95 11.46 15.19
C PRO A 140 -12.64 11.59 15.98
N SER A 141 -12.40 10.74 16.99
CA SER A 141 -11.14 10.73 17.75
C SER A 141 -9.92 10.35 16.89
N TRP A 142 -10.13 9.74 15.72
CA TRP A 142 -9.06 9.39 14.78
C TRP A 142 -8.73 10.50 13.77
N ALA A 143 -9.41 11.65 13.84
CA ALA A 143 -9.22 12.74 12.87
C ALA A 143 -7.77 13.24 12.83
N ASP A 144 -7.10 13.26 13.99
CA ASP A 144 -5.71 13.73 14.13
C ASP A 144 -4.65 12.63 14.15
N LEU A 145 -5.07 11.35 14.10
CA LEU A 145 -4.17 10.21 14.08
C LEU A 145 -3.59 9.94 12.69
N TYR A 146 -2.37 9.39 12.65
CA TYR A 146 -1.85 8.88 11.38
C TYR A 146 -2.65 7.65 10.94
N ALA A 147 -2.74 7.43 9.63
CA ALA A 147 -3.41 6.25 9.08
C ALA A 147 -2.85 4.94 9.67
N GLN A 148 -1.54 4.87 9.91
CA GLN A 148 -0.88 3.72 10.54
C GLN A 148 -1.43 3.41 11.95
N ASP A 149 -1.76 4.43 12.73
CA ASP A 149 -2.27 4.25 14.11
C ASP A 149 -3.70 3.73 14.05
N VAL A 150 -4.51 4.24 13.12
CA VAL A 150 -5.86 3.70 12.86
C VAL A 150 -5.78 2.27 12.34
N CYS A 151 -4.79 1.95 11.51
CA CYS A 151 -4.55 0.58 11.05
C CYS A 151 -4.20 -0.36 12.21
N PHE A 152 -3.35 0.08 13.14
CA PHE A 152 -3.02 -0.67 14.34
C PHE A 152 -4.26 -0.92 15.22
N ILE A 153 -5.12 0.10 15.41
CA ILE A 153 -6.38 -0.02 16.16
C ILE A 153 -7.37 -0.96 15.45
N LYS A 154 -7.44 -0.90 14.11
CA LYS A 154 -8.38 -1.65 13.25
C LYS A 154 -7.66 -2.66 12.37
N GLY A 155 -6.76 -3.43 12.99
CA GLY A 155 -5.90 -4.40 12.32
C GLY A 155 -6.66 -5.54 11.62
N SER A 156 -5.91 -6.41 10.97
CA SER A 156 -6.45 -7.47 10.09
C SER A 156 -7.38 -8.50 10.77
N THR A 157 -7.34 -8.61 12.09
CA THR A 157 -8.19 -9.50 12.89
C THR A 157 -9.43 -8.81 13.48
N VAL A 158 -9.47 -7.48 13.45
CA VAL A 158 -10.57 -6.67 14.01
C VAL A 158 -11.69 -6.58 12.99
N GLN A 159 -12.76 -7.34 13.23
CA GLN A 159 -13.93 -7.36 12.36
C GLN A 159 -14.55 -5.97 12.23
N GLY A 160 -14.89 -5.58 11.01
CA GLY A 160 -15.57 -4.32 10.69
C GLY A 160 -16.83 -4.51 9.87
N GLY A 161 -17.36 -3.38 9.42
CA GLY A 161 -18.54 -3.32 8.57
C GLY A 161 -18.21 -3.66 7.11
N LEU A 162 -17.31 -2.87 6.52
CA LEU A 162 -16.66 -3.15 5.23
C LEU A 162 -15.16 -3.19 5.41
N GLY A 163 -14.66 -4.38 5.70
CA GLY A 163 -13.25 -4.65 5.96
C GLY A 163 -13.02 -5.25 7.34
N PRO A 164 -11.83 -5.82 7.56
CA PRO A 164 -10.72 -5.91 6.61
C PRO A 164 -11.01 -6.88 5.44
N PHE A 165 -10.71 -6.45 4.20
CA PHE A 165 -10.73 -7.30 2.99
C PHE A 165 -9.52 -6.94 2.11
N GLY A 166 -8.88 -7.93 1.51
CA GLY A 166 -7.62 -7.71 0.82
C GLY A 166 -6.90 -9.00 0.45
N LEU A 167 -5.58 -8.93 0.43
CA LEU A 167 -4.67 -10.04 0.17
C LEU A 167 -3.99 -10.47 1.46
N ILE A 168 -3.73 -11.76 1.58
CA ILE A 168 -2.83 -12.33 2.59
C ILE A 168 -1.58 -12.76 1.83
N THR A 169 -0.49 -12.01 1.99
CA THR A 169 0.77 -12.23 1.26
C THR A 169 1.79 -12.94 2.16
N LEU A 170 2.79 -13.58 1.55
CA LEU A 170 3.89 -14.26 2.24
C LEU A 170 3.41 -15.14 3.41
N ALA A 171 2.39 -15.96 3.15
CA ALA A 171 1.67 -16.69 4.19
C ALA A 171 2.16 -18.15 4.32
N SER A 172 2.31 -18.62 5.56
CA SER A 172 2.47 -20.05 5.84
C SER A 172 1.15 -20.80 5.59
N LYS A 173 1.24 -22.12 5.38
CA LYS A 173 0.08 -22.97 5.06
C LYS A 173 -1.06 -22.87 6.09
N ASN A 174 -0.73 -22.73 7.38
CA ASN A 174 -1.73 -22.63 8.45
C ASN A 174 -1.92 -21.19 8.95
N LEU A 175 -1.37 -20.19 8.27
CA LEU A 175 -1.42 -18.77 8.66
C LEU A 175 -0.80 -18.49 10.05
N GLU A 176 0.27 -19.22 10.39
CA GLU A 176 1.12 -18.87 11.54
C GLU A 176 1.90 -17.58 11.25
N GLU A 177 2.43 -17.46 10.03
CA GLU A 177 3.09 -16.26 9.48
C GLU A 177 2.30 -15.76 8.28
N TYR A 178 2.08 -14.46 8.19
CA TYR A 178 1.51 -13.80 7.02
C TYR A 178 1.60 -12.27 7.11
N THR A 179 1.59 -11.61 5.95
CA THR A 179 1.52 -10.15 5.83
C THR A 179 0.23 -9.77 5.10
N PRO A 180 -0.83 -9.33 5.79
CA PRO A 180 -2.07 -8.94 5.16
C PRO A 180 -1.97 -7.51 4.63
N VAL A 181 -2.42 -7.33 3.39
CA VAL A 181 -2.58 -6.02 2.74
C VAL A 181 -4.07 -5.85 2.45
N PHE A 182 -4.72 -4.90 3.11
CA PHE A 182 -6.18 -4.84 3.13
C PHE A 182 -6.73 -3.42 3.14
N PHE A 183 -7.99 -3.30 2.72
CA PHE A 183 -8.76 -2.08 2.86
C PHE A 183 -9.77 -2.16 4.01
N ARG A 184 -10.14 -0.99 4.51
CA ARG A 184 -11.29 -0.76 5.36
C ARG A 184 -12.02 0.50 4.91
N VAL A 185 -13.34 0.44 4.82
CA VAL A 185 -14.19 1.55 4.36
C VAL A 185 -15.04 2.06 5.51
N PHE A 186 -14.97 3.36 5.76
CA PHE A 186 -15.71 4.05 6.80
C PHE A 186 -16.69 5.07 6.20
N LYS A 187 -17.80 5.33 6.88
CA LYS A 187 -18.66 6.49 6.64
C LYS A 187 -18.09 7.70 7.38
N ALA A 188 -17.82 8.80 6.67
CA ALA A 188 -17.31 10.03 7.25
C ALA A 188 -18.09 11.22 6.68
N GLN A 189 -18.92 11.86 7.52
CA GLN A 189 -19.86 12.90 7.08
C GLN A 189 -20.67 12.41 5.85
N ASP A 190 -20.66 13.16 4.76
CA ASP A 190 -21.39 12.85 3.51
C ASP A 190 -20.55 12.03 2.50
N LYS A 191 -19.43 11.43 2.93
CA LYS A 191 -18.51 10.68 2.06
C LYS A 191 -18.01 9.39 2.73
N TYR A 192 -17.26 8.62 1.95
CA TYR A 192 -16.54 7.44 2.46
C TYR A 192 -15.07 7.76 2.63
N LYS A 193 -14.48 7.24 3.72
CA LYS A 193 -13.04 7.27 3.96
C LYS A 193 -12.49 5.86 3.79
N VAL A 194 -11.50 5.69 2.92
CA VAL A 194 -10.88 4.38 2.65
C VAL A 194 -9.49 4.36 3.29
N LEU A 195 -9.25 3.39 4.16
CA LEU A 195 -7.96 3.09 4.76
C LEU A 195 -7.35 1.90 4.03
N MET A 196 -6.09 2.01 3.61
CA MET A 196 -5.29 0.89 3.14
C MET A 196 -4.21 0.57 4.16
N CYS A 197 -4.12 -0.70 4.53
CA CYS A 197 -3.23 -1.24 5.55
C CYS A 197 -2.28 -2.28 4.96
N SER A 198 -1.04 -2.29 5.44
CA SER A 198 -0.08 -3.39 5.32
C SER A 198 0.47 -3.69 6.71
N ASP A 199 0.11 -4.84 7.29
CA ASP A 199 0.33 -5.11 8.71
C ASP A 199 1.41 -6.18 8.92
N ALA A 200 2.64 -5.76 9.27
CA ALA A 200 3.74 -6.69 9.44
C ALA A 200 3.73 -7.41 10.81
N SER A 201 2.78 -7.12 11.70
CA SER A 201 2.79 -7.64 13.09
C SER A 201 2.83 -9.17 13.19
N ARG A 202 2.27 -9.88 12.21
CA ARG A 202 2.25 -11.35 12.11
C ARG A 202 3.07 -11.90 10.94
N SER A 203 3.93 -11.07 10.35
CA SER A 203 4.75 -11.44 9.17
C SER A 203 5.77 -12.53 9.46
N THR A 204 6.22 -12.66 10.71
CA THR A 204 7.12 -13.74 11.12
C THR A 204 6.98 -14.15 12.60
N LEU A 205 7.22 -15.43 12.87
CA LEU A 205 7.35 -16.05 14.19
C LEU A 205 8.66 -15.70 14.87
N LYS A 206 9.66 -15.22 14.12
CA LYS A 206 10.88 -14.69 14.72
C LYS A 206 10.50 -13.58 15.70
N ASN A 207 10.95 -13.70 16.94
CA ASN A 207 10.57 -12.80 18.02
C ASN A 207 11.81 -12.19 18.66
N GLU A 208 12.55 -11.43 17.87
CA GLU A 208 13.63 -10.58 18.35
C GLU A 208 13.10 -9.17 18.61
N THR A 209 13.43 -8.61 19.77
CA THR A 209 12.92 -7.32 20.24
C THR A 209 13.31 -6.14 19.35
N THR A 210 14.38 -6.29 18.57
CA THR A 210 14.90 -5.26 17.67
C THR A 210 14.34 -5.34 16.25
N MET A 211 13.54 -6.36 15.93
CA MET A 211 12.98 -6.52 14.60
C MET A 211 11.79 -5.57 14.36
N TYR A 212 11.73 -4.96 13.18
CA TYR A 212 10.77 -3.91 12.86
C TYR A 212 9.53 -4.47 12.16
N LYS A 213 8.43 -4.63 12.90
CA LYS A 213 7.17 -5.22 12.41
C LYS A 213 5.93 -4.34 12.67
N PRO A 214 5.94 -3.05 12.28
CA PRO A 214 4.79 -2.18 12.49
C PRO A 214 3.64 -2.52 11.53
N SER A 215 2.49 -1.89 11.76
CA SER A 215 1.50 -1.71 10.70
C SER A 215 1.77 -0.41 9.95
N PHE A 216 1.74 -0.47 8.62
CA PHE A 216 1.81 0.69 7.73
C PHE A 216 0.44 0.97 7.14
N ALA A 217 0.12 2.25 6.88
CA ALA A 217 -1.11 2.59 6.21
C ALA A 217 -1.13 3.99 5.62
N GLY A 218 -1.96 4.15 4.59
CA GLY A 218 -2.34 5.41 3.98
C GLY A 218 -3.86 5.48 3.79
N TYR A 219 -4.41 6.70 3.79
CA TYR A 219 -5.78 6.91 3.33
C TYR A 219 -5.81 7.02 1.81
N VAL A 220 -6.79 6.40 1.18
CA VAL A 220 -6.91 6.34 -0.28
C VAL A 220 -7.94 7.37 -0.75
N ASP A 221 -7.50 8.38 -1.50
CA ASP A 221 -8.41 9.38 -2.09
C ASP A 221 -9.08 8.83 -3.36
N VAL A 222 -10.16 8.09 -3.15
CA VAL A 222 -10.90 7.37 -4.21
C VAL A 222 -12.41 7.59 -4.08
N ASP A 223 -13.06 7.80 -5.22
CA ASP A 223 -14.51 7.84 -5.31
C ASP A 223 -15.08 6.42 -5.45
N LEU A 224 -15.96 6.04 -4.53
CA LEU A 224 -16.65 4.76 -4.52
C LEU A 224 -17.99 4.79 -5.26
N ALA A 225 -18.25 5.77 -6.12
CA ALA A 225 -19.45 5.83 -6.97
C ALA A 225 -19.68 4.53 -7.76
N TYR A 226 -18.61 3.92 -8.28
CA TYR A 226 -18.66 2.63 -8.98
C TYR A 226 -18.57 1.41 -8.06
N LYS A 227 -18.53 1.62 -6.73
CA LYS A 227 -18.42 0.59 -5.69
C LYS A 227 -17.31 -0.41 -5.97
N LYS A 228 -16.13 0.08 -6.40
CA LYS A 228 -14.96 -0.74 -6.70
C LYS A 228 -13.71 -0.18 -6.04
N LEU A 229 -12.83 -1.08 -5.63
CA LEU A 229 -11.48 -0.77 -5.12
C LEU A 229 -10.48 -1.73 -5.74
N SER A 230 -9.41 -1.20 -6.31
CA SER A 230 -8.31 -2.00 -6.84
C SER A 230 -7.12 -2.01 -5.87
N LEU A 231 -6.44 -3.15 -5.82
CA LEU A 231 -5.18 -3.34 -5.13
C LEU A 231 -4.24 -4.11 -6.06
N ARG A 232 -3.02 -3.62 -6.19
CA ARG A 232 -1.91 -4.38 -6.76
C ARG A 232 -0.85 -4.60 -5.69
N SER A 233 -0.34 -5.81 -5.56
CA SER A 233 0.78 -6.12 -4.68
C SER A 233 1.87 -6.86 -5.46
N LEU A 234 3.07 -6.26 -5.49
CA LEU A 234 4.29 -6.92 -5.94
C LEU A 234 4.90 -7.62 -4.74
N ILE A 235 5.07 -8.93 -4.83
CA ILE A 235 5.64 -9.76 -3.78
C ILE A 235 6.97 -10.28 -4.30
N ASP A 236 8.04 -10.01 -3.58
CA ASP A 236 9.39 -10.47 -3.89
C ASP A 236 10.16 -10.79 -2.61
N ASN A 237 10.06 -12.05 -2.19
CA ASN A 237 10.71 -12.64 -1.04
C ASN A 237 10.43 -11.86 0.26
N SER A 238 11.32 -10.95 0.66
CA SER A 238 11.19 -10.14 1.87
C SER A 238 10.45 -8.81 1.66
N VAL A 239 10.05 -8.48 0.43
CA VAL A 239 9.45 -7.19 0.07
C VAL A 239 8.04 -7.39 -0.47
N VAL A 240 7.12 -6.54 0.00
CA VAL A 240 5.76 -6.42 -0.56
C VAL A 240 5.46 -4.95 -0.86
N GLU A 241 5.44 -4.57 -2.13
CA GLU A 241 5.03 -3.23 -2.57
C GLU A 241 3.56 -3.23 -2.94
N SER A 242 2.74 -2.39 -2.30
CA SER A 242 1.29 -2.41 -2.47
C SER A 242 0.74 -1.07 -2.94
N PHE A 243 -0.07 -1.11 -4.00
CA PHE A 243 -0.61 0.06 -4.70
C PHE A 243 -2.14 0.04 -4.67
N GLY A 244 -2.73 0.93 -3.88
CA GLY A 244 -4.17 1.12 -3.78
C GLY A 244 -4.71 2.04 -4.86
N ALA A 245 -5.91 1.71 -5.39
CA ALA A 245 -6.68 2.54 -6.31
C ALA A 245 -5.86 3.09 -7.51
N GLY A 246 -5.01 2.25 -8.10
CA GLY A 246 -4.20 2.63 -9.25
C GLY A 246 -2.97 3.48 -8.90
N GLY A 247 -2.48 3.40 -7.66
CA GLY A 247 -1.24 4.06 -7.25
C GLY A 247 -1.41 5.35 -6.46
N LYS A 248 -2.55 5.53 -5.80
CA LYS A 248 -2.89 6.70 -4.98
C LYS A 248 -2.41 6.59 -3.53
N THR A 249 -1.66 5.54 -3.21
CA THR A 249 -1.10 5.22 -1.90
C THR A 249 0.35 4.85 -2.04
#